data_AF-A0A0F2J9Q2-F1
#
_entry.id   AF-A0A0F2J9Q2-F1
#
_cell.length_a   1.000
_cell.length_b   1.000
_cell.length_c   1.000
_cell.angle_alpha   90.00
_cell.angle_beta   90.00
_cell.angle_gamma   90.00
#
_symmetry.space_group_name_H-M   'P 1'
#
loop_
_entity.id
_entity.type
_entity.pdbx_description
1 polymer ?
#
loop_
_entity_poly.entity_id
_entity_poly.type
_entity_poly.pdbx_seq_one_letter_code
_entity_poly.pdbx_strand_id
1 'polypeptide(L)'
;MNCDFNEIIDRRQTGCVKWDFNQRVFGREDILPLWVADMDFKAPQAVVEPKDLQEFLVHKAGVGLNAGYLFGPGGEGFARINIACSLEVLEEGLRRIKAAVKELD
;
A
#
# COMPACT_ATOMS: atom_id res chain seq x y z
N MET A 1 -12.19 14.19 -4.21
CA MET A 1 -10.99 13.72 -4.95
C MET A 1 -11.30 12.39 -5.65
N ASN A 2 -10.86 12.16 -6.89
CA ASN A 2 -11.15 10.92 -7.62
C ASN A 2 -9.95 9.95 -7.53
N CYS A 3 -9.96 9.01 -6.59
CA CYS A 3 -8.98 7.91 -6.52
C CYS A 3 -9.43 6.77 -7.44
N ASP A 4 -8.68 6.50 -8.52
CA ASP A 4 -8.92 5.34 -9.37
C ASP A 4 -8.16 4.13 -8.83
N PHE A 5 -8.89 3.18 -8.24
CA PHE A 5 -8.33 1.94 -7.72
C PHE A 5 -7.88 0.96 -8.83
N ASN A 6 -8.17 1.25 -10.10
CA ASN A 6 -7.73 0.46 -11.25
C ASN A 6 -6.44 1.01 -11.88
N GLU A 7 -5.89 2.12 -11.39
CA GLU A 7 -4.61 2.64 -11.86
C GLU A 7 -3.51 1.60 -11.58
N ILE A 8 -2.87 1.10 -12.65
CA ILE A 8 -1.72 0.20 -12.53
C ILE A 8 -0.49 1.06 -12.21
N ILE A 9 0.06 0.87 -11.00
CA ILE A 9 1.25 1.58 -10.57
C ILE A 9 2.47 0.69 -10.80
N ASP A 10 3.33 1.09 -11.76
CA ASP A 10 4.62 0.43 -11.94
C ASP A 10 5.56 0.78 -10.77
N ARG A 11 6.08 -0.25 -10.11
CA ARG A 11 6.95 -0.16 -8.94
C ARG A 11 8.31 -0.83 -9.19
N ARG A 12 8.66 -1.10 -10.46
CA ARG A 12 10.00 -1.54 -10.84
C ARG A 12 10.99 -0.40 -10.71
N GLN A 13 12.21 -0.73 -10.32
CA GLN A 13 13.31 0.18 -10.06
C GLN A 13 12.99 1.26 -9.00
N THR A 14 11.97 1.01 -8.15
CA THR A 14 11.60 1.92 -7.06
C THR A 14 12.01 1.37 -5.69
N GLY A 15 13.01 0.49 -5.62
CA GLY A 15 13.43 -0.14 -4.37
C GLY A 15 12.39 -1.11 -3.80
N CYS A 16 11.32 -1.44 -4.53
CA CYS A 16 10.30 -2.35 -4.05
C CYS A 16 10.85 -3.77 -4.10
N VAL A 17 11.14 -4.35 -2.94
CA VAL A 17 11.71 -5.71 -2.81
C VAL A 17 10.94 -6.75 -3.64
N LYS A 18 9.61 -6.62 -3.72
CA LYS A 18 8.78 -7.53 -4.51
C LYS A 18 9.06 -7.43 -6.01
N TRP A 19 9.20 -6.24 -6.56
CA TRP A 19 9.40 -6.06 -8.00
C TRP A 19 10.87 -6.17 -8.40
N ASP A 20 11.78 -5.68 -7.56
CA ASP A 20 13.18 -5.47 -7.93
C ASP A 20 14.09 -6.65 -7.55
N PHE A 21 13.67 -7.51 -6.62
CA PHE A 21 14.52 -8.59 -6.09
C PHE A 21 14.16 -9.97 -6.65
N ASN A 22 13.27 -10.04 -7.65
CA ASN A 22 12.85 -11.28 -8.31
C ASN A 22 14.05 -12.17 -8.73
N GLN A 23 15.04 -11.59 -9.42
CA GLN A 23 16.24 -12.32 -9.83
C GLN A 23 17.03 -12.88 -8.64
N ARG A 24 17.11 -12.12 -7.54
CA ARG A 24 17.84 -12.51 -6.34
C ARG A 24 17.11 -13.59 -5.54
N VAL A 25 15.78 -13.51 -5.46
CA VAL A 25 14.97 -14.44 -4.64
C VAL A 25 14.66 -15.73 -5.40
N PHE A 26 14.36 -15.65 -6.70
CA PHE A 26 13.87 -16.78 -7.49
C PHE A 26 14.76 -17.14 -8.69
N GLY A 27 15.83 -16.39 -8.94
CA GLY A 27 16.73 -16.64 -10.08
C GLY A 27 16.16 -16.24 -11.44
N ARG A 28 14.99 -15.58 -11.48
CA ARG A 28 14.32 -15.11 -12.70
C ARG A 28 13.75 -13.71 -12.52
N GLU A 29 13.84 -12.87 -13.56
CA GLU A 29 13.28 -11.51 -13.57
C GLU A 29 11.80 -11.44 -14.00
N ASP A 30 11.32 -12.42 -14.77
CA ASP A 30 10.03 -12.44 -15.44
C ASP A 30 8.90 -13.07 -14.60
N ILE A 31 8.91 -12.83 -13.29
CA ILE A 31 7.92 -13.41 -12.36
C ILE A 31 7.06 -12.33 -11.72
N LEU A 32 5.78 -12.66 -11.51
CA LEU A 32 4.88 -11.82 -10.73
C LEU A 32 5.09 -12.11 -9.24
N PRO A 33 5.39 -11.09 -8.42
CA PRO A 33 5.83 -11.31 -7.05
C PRO A 33 4.68 -11.47 -6.05
N LEU A 34 4.01 -12.62 -6.10
CA LEU A 34 2.80 -12.93 -5.31
C LEU A 34 3.08 -13.66 -3.98
N TRP A 35 4.35 -13.88 -3.61
CA TRP A 35 4.74 -14.79 -2.52
C TRP A 35 4.57 -14.23 -1.10
N VAL A 36 4.39 -12.92 -0.94
CA VAL A 36 3.98 -12.30 0.33
C VAL A 36 2.59 -11.74 0.12
N ALA A 37 1.65 -12.11 0.99
CA ALA A 37 0.23 -11.73 0.95
C ALA A 37 -0.01 -10.24 1.30
N ASP A 38 0.88 -9.35 0.87
CA ASP A 38 0.70 -7.92 1.01
C ASP A 38 0.52 -7.24 -0.36
N MET A 39 -0.30 -6.21 -0.42
CA MET A 39 -0.43 -5.32 -1.57
C MET A 39 0.03 -3.92 -1.19
N ASP A 40 0.72 -3.24 -2.11
CA ASP A 40 1.08 -1.83 -1.94
C ASP A 40 0.05 -0.98 -2.70
N PHE A 41 -0.51 0.05 -2.07
CA PHE A 41 -1.38 1.04 -2.73
C PHE A 41 -0.89 2.46 -2.45
N LYS A 42 -1.10 3.35 -3.43
CA LYS A 42 -0.74 4.76 -3.32
C LYS A 42 -1.77 5.49 -2.47
N ALA A 43 -1.29 6.26 -1.49
CA ALA A 43 -2.14 7.08 -0.67
C ALA A 43 -2.72 8.26 -1.47
N PRO A 44 -3.93 8.72 -1.14
CA PRO A 44 -4.47 9.96 -1.69
C PRO A 44 -3.54 11.15 -1.43
N GLN A 45 -3.47 12.09 -2.37
CA GLN A 45 -2.60 13.27 -2.26
C GLN A 45 -2.84 14.10 -0.99
N ALA A 46 -4.07 14.08 -0.46
CA ALA A 46 -4.43 14.72 0.80
C ALA A 46 -3.67 14.18 2.04
N VAL A 47 -3.09 12.98 1.95
CA VAL A 47 -2.34 12.29 3.03
C VAL A 47 -1.00 11.74 2.54
N VAL A 48 -0.45 12.29 1.45
CA VAL A 48 0.77 11.76 0.80
C VAL A 48 2.04 11.97 1.62
N GLU A 49 2.05 12.90 2.58
CA GLU A 49 3.22 13.08 3.44
C GLU A 49 3.44 11.83 4.33
N PRO A 50 4.63 11.20 4.30
CA PRO A 50 4.85 9.86 4.86
C PRO A 50 4.50 9.68 6.33
N LYS A 51 4.68 10.73 7.16
CA LYS A 51 4.34 10.71 8.58
C LYS A 51 2.83 10.85 8.81
N ASP A 52 2.17 11.61 7.94
CA ASP A 52 0.75 11.91 8.05
C ASP A 52 -0.09 10.71 7.61
N LEU A 53 0.42 9.90 6.67
CA LEU A 53 -0.25 8.68 6.22
C LEU A 53 -0.45 7.66 7.35
N GLN A 54 0.59 7.39 8.14
CA GLN A 54 0.50 6.42 9.23
C GLN A 54 -0.43 6.92 10.34
N GLU A 55 -0.28 8.20 10.73
CA GLU A 55 -1.15 8.84 11.71
C GLU A 55 -2.61 8.82 11.26
N PHE A 56 -2.87 9.16 9.99
CA PHE A 56 -4.20 9.11 9.39
C PHE A 56 -4.79 7.70 9.41
N LEU A 57 -4.05 6.69 8.98
CA LEU A 57 -4.56 5.31 8.94
C LEU A 57 -4.90 4.80 10.34
N VAL A 58 -4.03 5.03 11.32
CA VAL A 58 -4.23 4.55 12.70
C VAL A 58 -5.30 5.36 13.43
N HIS A 59 -5.19 6.69 13.44
CA HIS A 59 -5.99 7.55 14.31
C HIS A 59 -7.27 8.09 13.64
N LYS A 60 -7.33 8.17 12.30
CA LYS A 60 -8.54 8.57 11.57
C LYS A 60 -9.29 7.37 11.02
N ALA A 61 -8.62 6.48 10.30
CA ALA A 61 -9.27 5.32 9.71
C ALA A 61 -9.43 4.15 10.71
N GLY A 62 -8.65 4.09 11.80
CA GLY A 62 -8.70 2.96 12.72
C GLY A 62 -8.24 1.65 12.07
N VAL A 63 -7.21 1.73 11.20
CA VAL A 63 -6.60 0.61 10.48
C VAL A 63 -5.09 0.66 10.63
N GLY A 64 -4.49 -0.46 11.07
CA GLY A 64 -3.04 -0.60 11.13
C GLY A 64 -2.49 -1.14 9.80
N LEU A 65 -1.66 -0.35 9.13
CA LEU A 65 -0.93 -0.73 7.91
C LEU A 65 0.54 -0.36 8.04
N ASN A 66 1.40 -1.04 7.28
CA ASN A 66 2.81 -0.68 7.21
C ASN A 66 3.03 0.45 6.19
N ALA A 67 3.70 1.52 6.59
CA ALA A 67 4.06 2.59 5.66
C ALA A 67 5.14 2.11 4.68
N GLY A 68 5.00 2.49 3.40
CA GLY A 68 5.85 1.99 2.32
C GLY A 68 7.33 2.38 2.46
N TYR A 69 7.62 3.54 3.07
CA TYR A 69 9.00 4.00 3.31
C TYR A 69 9.80 3.06 4.22
N LEU A 70 9.13 2.21 5.01
CA LEU A 70 9.78 1.19 5.84
C LEU A 70 10.48 0.12 4.99
N PHE A 71 10.16 0.03 3.69
CA PHE A 71 10.68 -0.98 2.77
C PHE A 71 11.73 -0.44 1.79
N GLY A 72 12.17 0.81 1.97
CA GLY A 72 13.23 1.43 1.20
C GLY A 72 12.80 2.66 0.39
N PRO A 73 13.76 3.31 -0.29
CA PRO A 73 13.52 4.49 -1.11
C PRO A 73 12.52 4.18 -2.24
N GLY A 74 11.57 5.08 -2.51
CA GLY A 74 10.49 4.87 -3.48
C GLY A 74 9.23 4.25 -2.87
N GLY A 75 9.21 4.05 -1.55
CA GLY A 75 8.05 3.63 -0.76
C GLY A 75 7.25 4.78 -0.16
N GLU A 76 7.70 6.02 -0.30
CA GLU A 76 7.05 7.21 0.22
C GLU A 76 5.64 7.41 -0.39
N GLY A 77 4.66 7.75 0.45
CA GLY A 77 3.27 7.89 0.01
C GLY A 77 2.56 6.57 -0.33
N PHE A 78 3.15 5.41 -0.06
CA PHE A 78 2.50 4.12 -0.18
C PHE A 78 2.18 3.52 1.19
N ALA A 79 1.14 2.69 1.24
CA ALA A 79 0.85 1.82 2.37
C ALA A 79 0.77 0.37 1.89
N ARG A 80 1.20 -0.55 2.76
CA ARG A 80 1.19 -1.98 2.52
C ARG A 80 0.09 -2.64 3.36
N ILE A 81 -0.87 -3.26 2.69
CA ILE A 81 -1.99 -3.97 3.30
C ILE A 81 -1.80 -5.48 3.21
N ASN A 82 -1.95 -6.16 4.34
CA ASN A 82 -1.98 -7.61 4.41
C ASN A 82 -3.38 -8.11 4.02
N ILE A 83 -3.45 -8.96 3.00
CA ILE A 83 -4.68 -9.58 2.48
C ILE A 83 -4.87 -11.04 2.94
N ALA A 84 -3.92 -11.60 3.71
CA ALA A 84 -4.07 -12.88 4.40
C ALA A 84 -4.95 -12.77 5.66
N CYS A 85 -6.17 -12.27 5.46
CA CYS A 85 -7.23 -12.17 6.46
C CYS A 85 -8.57 -12.63 5.85
N SER A 86 -9.65 -12.64 6.64
CA SER A 86 -10.98 -12.92 6.06
C SER A 86 -11.42 -11.78 5.15
N LEU A 87 -12.26 -12.09 4.15
CA LEU A 87 -12.84 -11.07 3.27
C LEU A 87 -13.57 -9.99 4.07
N GLU A 88 -14.31 -10.38 5.11
CA GLU A 88 -15.01 -9.46 6.01
C GLU A 88 -14.07 -8.44 6.68
N VAL A 89 -12.90 -8.88 7.16
CA VAL A 89 -11.91 -7.99 7.78
C VAL A 89 -11.29 -7.05 6.74
N LEU A 90 -10.99 -7.56 5.54
CA LEU A 90 -10.46 -6.76 4.45
C LEU A 90 -11.46 -5.69 4.00
N GLU A 91 -12.72 -6.07 3.79
CA GLU A 91 -13.81 -5.17 3.40
C GLU A 91 -14.05 -4.08 4.45
N GLU A 92 -14.06 -4.43 5.73
CA GLU A 92 -14.22 -3.46 6.81
C GLU A 92 -13.04 -2.46 6.86
N GLY A 93 -11.81 -2.95 6.71
CA GLY A 93 -10.62 -2.09 6.64
C GLY A 93 -10.70 -1.10 5.47
N LEU A 94 -11.04 -1.58 4.27
CA LEU A 94 -11.22 -0.75 3.09
C LEU A 94 -12.37 0.27 3.26
N ARG A 95 -13.48 -0.14 3.89
CA ARG A 95 -14.62 0.73 4.17
C ARG A 95 -14.23 1.88 5.10
N ARG A 96 -13.45 1.60 6.14
CA ARG A 96 -12.95 2.62 7.07
C ARG A 96 -12.00 3.60 6.40
N ILE A 97 -11.03 3.10 5.62
CA ILE A 97 -10.12 3.95 4.84
C ILE A 97 -10.93 4.86 3.92
N LYS A 98 -11.88 4.31 3.17
CA LYS A 98 -12.76 5.09 2.29
C LYS A 98 -13.56 6.17 3.03
N ALA A 99 -14.09 5.85 4.22
CA ALA A 99 -14.81 6.82 5.04
C ALA A 99 -13.89 7.95 5.50
N ALA A 100 -12.71 7.64 6.04
CA ALA A 100 -11.74 8.63 6.49
C ALA A 100 -11.25 9.52 5.34
N VAL A 101 -11.04 8.96 4.14
CA VAL A 101 -10.62 9.75 2.96
C VAL A 101 -11.70 10.73 2.52
N LYS A 102 -12.99 10.36 2.64
CA LYS A 102 -14.10 11.28 2.33
C LYS A 102 -14.19 12.48 3.27
N GLU A 103 -13.64 12.39 4.49
CA GLU A 103 -13.61 13.51 5.43
C GLU A 103 -12.49 14.52 5.13
N LEU A 104 -11.59 14.21 4.18
CA LEU A 104 -10.54 15.10 3.71
C LEU A 104 -10.98 15.97 2.50
N ASP A 105 -12.15 15.67 1.91
CA ASP A 105 -12.81 16.50 0.90
C ASP A 105 -13.60 17.64 1.58
#